data_AF-A0A2T4WLV2-F1
#
_entry.id   AF-A0A2T4WLV2-F1
#
_cell.length_a   1.000
_cell.length_b   1.000
_cell.length_c   1.000
_cell.angle_alpha   90.00
_cell.angle_beta   90.00
_cell.angle_gamma   90.00
#
_symmetry.space_group_name_H-M   'P 1'
#
loop_
_entity.id
_entity.type
_entity.pdbx_description
1 polymer ?
#
loop_
_entity_poly.entity_id
_entity_poly.type
_entity_poly.pdbx_seq_one_letter_code
_entity_poly.pdbx_strand_id
1 'polypeptide(L)'
;MKNNQPNWTKKELEIYILLLCSNADSSMTEEELNVIKSKVDTESFDKIHKEFSEDTEEESLEKIDDNVQQHQYSPKEILEIRSNMKAIFFADNEFGMKEEYLDRIIDNILY
;
A
#
# COMPACT_ATOMS: atom_id res chain seq x y z
N MET A 1 -5.82 9.25 23.44
CA MET A 1 -4.98 9.83 22.38
C MET A 1 -5.89 10.34 21.29
N LYS A 2 -5.65 11.52 20.70
CA LYS A 2 -6.42 11.95 19.53
C LYS A 2 -5.91 11.12 18.36
N ASN A 3 -6.62 10.05 18.02
CA ASN A 3 -6.36 9.27 16.83
C ASN A 3 -6.62 10.19 15.64
N ASN A 4 -5.55 10.80 15.14
CA ASN A 4 -5.59 11.64 13.95
C ASN A 4 -5.53 10.71 12.72
N GLN A 5 -6.46 9.74 12.70
CA GLN A 5 -6.63 8.80 11.59
C GLN A 5 -6.84 9.64 10.33
N PRO A 6 -5.99 9.49 9.31
CA PRO A 6 -6.22 10.20 8.07
C PRO A 6 -7.52 9.68 7.46
N ASN A 7 -8.42 10.58 7.08
CA ASN A 7 -9.63 10.22 6.33
C ASN A 7 -9.24 10.04 4.86
N TRP A 8 -8.54 8.96 4.55
CA TRP A 8 -8.13 8.67 3.18
C TRP A 8 -9.33 8.23 2.35
N THR A 9 -9.35 8.62 1.08
CA THR A 9 -10.20 7.97 0.08
C THR A 9 -9.71 6.55 -0.19
N LYS A 10 -10.56 5.69 -0.76
CA LYS A 10 -10.15 4.34 -1.21
C LYS A 10 -8.89 4.37 -2.08
N LYS A 11 -8.77 5.38 -2.94
CA LYS A 11 -7.61 5.57 -3.83
C LYS A 11 -6.34 5.93 -3.06
N GLU A 12 -6.45 6.81 -2.08
CA GLU A 12 -5.31 7.19 -1.22
C GLU A 12 -4.84 5.99 -0.38
N LEU A 13 -5.77 5.21 0.17
CA LEU A 13 -5.45 3.98 0.89
C LEU A 13 -4.78 2.95 -0.03
N GLU A 14 -5.25 2.78 -1.27
CA GLU A 14 -4.61 1.92 -2.26
C GLU A 14 -3.17 2.35 -2.56
N ILE A 15 -2.92 3.65 -2.78
CA ILE A 15 -1.56 4.16 -2.99
C ILE A 15 -0.67 3.84 -1.77
N TYR A 16 -1.20 4.04 -0.58
CA TYR A 16 -0.47 3.79 0.67
C TYR A 16 -0.08 2.30 0.81
N ILE A 17 -1.01 1.38 0.50
CA ILE A 17 -0.73 -0.06 0.48
C ILE A 17 0.36 -0.39 -0.55
N LEU A 18 0.31 0.21 -1.74
CA LEU A 18 1.31 -0.03 -2.79
C LEU A 18 2.69 0.50 -2.39
N LEU A 19 2.77 1.63 -1.68
CA LEU A 19 4.03 2.16 -1.16
C LEU A 19 4.65 1.25 -0.10
N LEU A 20 3.83 0.73 0.81
CA LEU A 20 4.27 -0.26 1.78
C LEU A 20 4.81 -1.51 1.09
N CYS A 21 4.12 -1.97 0.03
CA CYS A 21 4.57 -3.10 -0.78
C CYS A 21 5.87 -2.81 -1.51
N SER A 22 6.05 -1.61 -2.07
CA SER A 22 7.31 -1.24 -2.73
C SER A 22 8.46 -1.03 -1.76
N ASN A 23 8.20 -0.82 -0.47
CA ASN A 23 9.22 -0.67 0.56
C ASN A 23 9.42 -1.98 1.36
N ALA A 24 8.88 -3.10 0.87
CA ALA A 24 8.88 -4.40 1.54
C ALA A 24 10.29 -4.83 1.93
N ASP A 25 11.23 -4.69 1.01
CA ASP A 25 12.62 -5.08 1.19
C ASP A 25 13.45 -4.03 1.97
N SER A 26 12.81 -2.95 2.43
CA SER A 26 13.40 -1.74 3.01
C SER A 26 14.14 -0.85 2.02
N SER A 27 13.87 -1.03 0.73
CA SER A 27 14.27 -0.17 -0.37
C SER A 27 13.08 0.04 -1.30
N MET A 28 13.05 1.13 -2.06
CA MET A 28 12.05 1.33 -3.13
C MET A 28 12.81 1.54 -4.42
N THR A 29 12.57 0.69 -5.42
CA THR A 29 13.21 0.81 -6.72
C THR A 29 12.50 1.85 -7.60
N GLU A 30 13.22 2.41 -8.60
CA GLU A 30 12.59 3.33 -9.54
C GLU A 30 11.51 2.63 -10.37
N GLU A 31 11.69 1.35 -10.67
CA GLU A 31 10.74 0.49 -11.38
C GLU A 31 9.41 0.39 -10.63
N GLU A 32 9.43 0.09 -9.34
CA GLU A 32 8.22 -0.01 -8.51
C GLU A 32 7.51 1.35 -8.39
N LEU A 33 8.25 2.42 -8.12
CA LEU A 33 7.70 3.78 -8.06
C LEU A 33 7.07 4.20 -9.40
N ASN A 34 7.67 3.79 -10.53
CA ASN A 34 7.11 4.03 -11.85
C ASN A 34 5.81 3.25 -12.07
N VAL A 35 5.71 2.01 -11.57
CA VAL A 35 4.45 1.24 -11.62
C VAL A 35 3.36 1.95 -10.82
N ILE A 36 3.65 2.44 -9.61
CA ILE A 36 2.67 3.18 -8.79
C ILE A 36 2.23 4.45 -9.53
N LYS A 37 3.18 5.29 -9.97
CA LYS A 37 2.91 6.54 -10.69
C LYS A 37 2.15 6.35 -11.99
N SER A 38 2.25 5.18 -12.63
CA SER A 38 1.47 4.87 -13.84
C SER A 38 -0.01 4.55 -13.55
N LYS A 39 -0.34 4.17 -12.32
CA LYS A 39 -1.68 3.76 -11.89
C LYS A 39 -2.46 4.88 -11.21
N VAL A 40 -1.77 5.86 -10.63
CA VAL A 40 -2.39 6.91 -9.82
C VAL A 40 -2.02 8.30 -10.31
N ASP A 41 -2.80 9.31 -9.92
CA ASP A 41 -2.45 10.70 -10.22
C ASP A 41 -1.29 11.18 -9.35
N THR A 42 -0.47 12.05 -9.90
CA THR A 42 0.74 12.58 -9.25
C THR A 42 0.42 13.34 -7.97
N GLU A 43 -0.72 14.04 -7.89
CA GLU A 43 -1.10 14.81 -6.71
C GLU A 43 -1.38 13.90 -5.50
N SER A 44 -2.18 12.85 -5.69
CA SER A 44 -2.45 11.85 -4.66
C SER A 44 -1.20 11.07 -4.30
N PHE A 45 -0.36 10.73 -5.29
CA PHE A 45 0.91 10.06 -5.05
C PHE A 45 1.83 10.90 -4.15
N ASP A 46 2.09 12.16 -4.52
CA ASP A 46 3.03 13.01 -3.78
C ASP A 46 2.56 13.27 -2.34
N LYS A 47 1.24 13.44 -2.16
CA LYS A 47 0.62 13.59 -0.84
C LYS A 47 0.85 12.36 0.03
N ILE A 48 0.50 11.18 -0.48
CA ILE A 48 0.57 9.93 0.27
C ILE A 48 2.01 9.46 0.46
N HIS A 49 2.88 9.63 -0.54
CA HIS A 49 4.30 9.32 -0.43
C HIS A 49 4.99 10.17 0.65
N LYS A 50 4.63 11.45 0.77
CA LYS A 50 5.14 12.29 1.85
C LYS A 50 4.70 11.78 3.21
N GLU A 51 3.43 11.44 3.36
CA GLU A 51 2.91 10.88 4.62
C GLU A 51 3.60 9.55 4.97
N PHE A 52 3.68 8.62 4.01
CA PHE A 52 4.37 7.34 4.16
C PHE A 52 5.84 7.48 4.56
N SER A 53 6.56 8.48 4.02
CA SER A 53 7.97 8.71 4.34
C SER A 53 8.23 9.11 5.80
N GLU A 54 7.20 9.53 6.52
CA GLU A 54 7.26 9.89 7.94
C GLU A 54 6.85 8.73 8.85
N ASP A 55 6.29 7.64 8.29
CA ASP A 55 5.74 6.50 9.03
C ASP A 55 6.69 5.30 9.06
N THR A 56 6.67 4.55 10.16
CA THR A 56 7.30 3.24 10.26
C THR A 56 6.43 2.13 9.63
N GLU A 57 7.00 0.95 9.40
CA GLU A 57 6.24 -0.22 8.89
C GLU A 57 5.06 -0.58 9.82
N GLU A 58 5.27 -0.51 11.15
CA GLU A 58 4.24 -0.80 12.15
C GLU A 58 3.10 0.24 12.09
N GLU A 59 3.44 1.53 12.07
CA GLU A 59 2.45 2.61 11.92
C GLU A 59 1.70 2.53 10.59
N SER A 60 2.40 2.14 9.52
CA SER A 60 1.81 1.94 8.20
C SER A 60 0.75 0.84 8.21
N LEU A 61 1.05 -0.30 8.83
CA LEU A 61 0.12 -1.42 8.96
C LEU A 61 -1.11 -1.06 9.82
N GLU A 62 -0.90 -0.35 10.94
CA GLU A 62 -2.01 0.11 11.79
C GLU A 62 -2.94 1.08 11.05
N LYS A 63 -2.37 2.05 10.30
CA LYS A 63 -3.16 2.99 9.49
C LYS A 63 -3.95 2.28 8.39
N ILE A 64 -3.35 1.27 7.74
CA ILE A 64 -4.02 0.48 6.70
C ILE A 64 -5.19 -0.29 7.32
N ASP A 65 -4.99 -1.01 8.42
CA ASP A 65 -6.06 -1.76 9.08
C ASP A 65 -7.24 -0.84 9.48
N ASP A 66 -6.93 0.27 10.15
CA ASP A 66 -7.95 1.22 10.59
C ASP A 66 -8.72 1.88 9.44
N ASN A 67 -8.06 2.18 8.31
CA ASN A 67 -8.72 2.76 7.13
C ASN A 67 -9.46 1.72 6.30
N VAL A 68 -8.96 0.49 6.22
CA VAL A 68 -9.66 -0.60 5.52
C VAL A 68 -10.98 -0.91 6.21
N GLN A 69 -11.00 -0.97 7.54
CA GLN A 69 -12.22 -1.21 8.31
C GLN A 69 -13.26 -0.10 8.17
N GLN A 70 -12.84 1.13 7.89
CA GLN A 70 -13.74 2.26 7.63
C GLN A 70 -14.39 2.19 6.24
N HIS A 71 -13.80 1.44 5.32
CA HIS A 71 -14.19 1.41 3.91
C HIS A 71 -14.80 0.05 3.56
N GLN A 72 -16.03 0.06 3.07
CA GLN A 72 -16.63 -1.17 2.53
C GLN A 72 -16.02 -1.47 1.16
N TYR A 73 -15.00 -2.32 1.13
CA TYR A 73 -14.44 -2.86 -0.10
C TYR A 73 -15.31 -4.01 -0.63
N SER A 74 -15.64 -3.93 -1.91
CA SER A 74 -16.22 -5.05 -2.63
C SER A 74 -15.16 -6.10 -2.94
N PRO A 75 -15.55 -7.38 -3.13
CA PRO A 75 -14.61 -8.43 -3.54
C PRO A 75 -13.83 -8.07 -4.82
N LYS A 76 -14.43 -7.29 -5.72
CA LYS A 76 -13.78 -6.82 -6.94
C LYS A 76 -12.65 -5.82 -6.63
N GLU A 77 -12.89 -4.87 -5.74
CA GLU A 77 -11.87 -3.88 -5.34
C GLU A 77 -10.71 -4.57 -4.59
N ILE A 78 -11.01 -5.54 -3.72
CA ILE A 78 -9.98 -6.36 -3.06
C ILE A 78 -9.10 -7.07 -4.10
N LEU A 79 -9.71 -7.70 -5.11
CA LEU A 79 -8.98 -8.36 -6.19
C LEU A 79 -8.11 -7.39 -7.01
N GLU A 80 -8.57 -6.17 -7.22
CA GLU A 80 -7.83 -5.12 -7.92
C GLU A 80 -6.59 -4.68 -7.13
N ILE A 81 -6.76 -4.39 -5.83
CA ILE A 81 -5.65 -4.07 -4.92
C ILE A 81 -4.62 -5.20 -4.94
N ARG A 82 -5.05 -6.46 -4.80
CA ARG A 82 -4.15 -7.62 -4.82
C ARG A 82 -3.42 -7.78 -6.16
N SER A 83 -4.10 -7.50 -7.28
CA SER A 83 -3.46 -7.53 -8.60
C SER A 83 -2.40 -6.43 -8.73
N ASN A 84 -2.65 -5.26 -8.14
CA ASN A 84 -1.70 -4.16 -8.15
C ASN A 84 -0.49 -4.43 -7.24
N MET A 85 -0.69 -5.00 -6.06
CA MET A 85 0.41 -5.45 -5.18
C MET A 85 1.33 -6.44 -5.89
N LYS A 86 0.76 -7.45 -6.56
CA LYS A 86 1.56 -8.41 -7.34
C LYS A 86 2.35 -7.73 -8.45
N ALA A 87 1.77 -6.73 -9.11
CA ALA A 87 2.49 -5.99 -10.14
C ALA A 87 3.70 -5.22 -9.58
N ILE A 88 3.66 -4.78 -8.32
CA ILE A 88 4.80 -4.18 -7.61
C ILE A 88 5.85 -5.25 -7.30
N PHE A 89 5.47 -6.34 -6.65
CA PHE A 89 6.41 -7.40 -6.26
C PHE A 89 7.07 -8.15 -7.43
N PHE A 90 6.55 -8.00 -8.65
CA PHE A 90 7.15 -8.55 -9.87
C PHE A 90 7.83 -7.48 -10.74
N ALA A 91 7.84 -6.21 -10.31
CA ALA A 91 8.44 -5.12 -11.08
C ALA A 91 9.97 -5.21 -11.14
N ASP A 92 10.59 -5.69 -10.07
CA ASP A 92 12.04 -5.79 -9.88
C ASP A 92 12.61 -7.22 -10.03
N ASN A 93 11.76 -8.20 -10.36
CA ASN A 93 12.07 -9.64 -10.48
C ASN A 93 12.54 -10.33 -9.17
N GLU A 94 12.41 -9.71 -7.99
CA GLU A 94 12.95 -10.26 -6.74
C GLU A 94 11.90 -10.68 -5.72
N PHE A 95 10.83 -11.39 -6.12
CA PHE A 95 9.82 -11.92 -5.18
C PHE A 95 10.45 -12.80 -4.08
N GLY A 96 10.64 -12.21 -2.89
CA GLY A 96 11.35 -12.78 -1.77
C GLY A 96 10.46 -13.06 -0.54
N MET A 97 11.12 -13.41 0.57
CA MET A 97 10.42 -13.74 1.82
C MET A 97 9.68 -12.55 2.44
N LYS A 98 10.12 -11.31 2.14
CA LYS A 98 9.54 -10.08 2.69
C LYS A 98 8.24 -9.72 1.96
N GLU A 99 8.17 -9.84 0.64
CA GLU A 99 6.92 -9.64 -0.10
C GLU A 99 5.90 -10.72 0.21
N GLU A 100 6.33 -11.98 0.39
CA GLU A 100 5.43 -13.05 0.84
C GLU A 100 4.84 -12.77 2.22
N TYR A 101 5.63 -12.19 3.13
CA TYR A 101 5.16 -11.78 4.45
C TYR A 101 4.11 -10.66 4.35
N LEU A 102 4.37 -9.61 3.58
CA LEU A 102 3.42 -8.52 3.38
C LEU A 102 2.15 -8.96 2.63
N ASP A 103 2.26 -9.82 1.62
CA ASP A 103 1.07 -10.37 0.94
C ASP A 103 0.15 -11.08 1.95
N ARG A 104 0.71 -11.84 2.88
CA ARG A 104 -0.07 -12.51 3.94
C ARG A 104 -0.69 -11.55 4.94
N ILE A 105 0.01 -10.50 5.36
CA ILE A 105 -0.54 -9.52 6.31
C ILE A 105 -1.69 -8.76 5.66
N ILE A 106 -1.48 -8.23 4.47
CA ILE A 106 -2.50 -7.45 3.77
C ILE A 106 -3.69 -8.35 3.42
N ASP A 107 -3.47 -9.63 3.09
CA ASP A 107 -4.58 -10.57 2.91
C ASP A 107 -5.42 -10.74 4.18
N ASN A 108 -4.80 -10.80 5.36
CA ASN A 108 -5.55 -10.86 6.62
C ASN A 108 -6.28 -9.55 6.96
N ILE A 109 -5.80 -8.40 6.48
CA ILE A 109 -6.45 -7.10 6.72
C ILE A 109 -7.65 -6.90 5.78
N LEU A 110 -7.56 -7.41 4.54
CA LEU A 110 -8.60 -7.22 3.53
C LEU A 110 -9.79 -8.20 3.65
N TYR A 111 -9.70 -9.24 4.50
CA TYR A 111 -10.72 -10.30 4.67
C TYR A 111 -11.20 -10.44 6.12
#